data_AF-A0A942V6R7-F1
#
_entry.id   AF-A0A942V6R7-F1
#
_cell.length_a   1.000
_cell.length_b   1.000
_cell.length_c   1.000
_cell.angle_alpha   90.00
_cell.angle_beta   90.00
_cell.angle_gamma   90.00
#
_symmetry.space_group_name_H-M   'P 1'
#
loop_
_entity.id
_entity.type
_entity.pdbx_description
1 polymer ?
#
loop_
_entity_poly.entity_id
_entity_poly.type
_entity_poly.pdbx_seq_one_letter_code
_entity_poly.pdbx_strand_id
1 'polypeptide(L)'
;NLSLFNDVIIFDNFKQKIILISGIEISKLDSQYDKALEKLDSIEKLLKTESKKYKNSFEKFSFKSEAKHFFSKEKYCDMVEKAKKYIYEGDIFQVVLSNPIYAKAEGNLFDVYRVLRTINPSPYMFYFSMGDIEIAGSSPETLVKLENDKLHTYPLAGSRPRGKTLEEDLQLEKELLTDKKELAEHNMLVDLGRNDIGKISKIGSVNVEKYKFVEKYSHIMHIASTVSGIIRDDKDALDVLDSILPAGTLSGAPKIRACEIINELEGICRGIYGGAIGYIDFSGNMDTCIGIRLIYKKEDEICIRAGAGIVYDSVGEKEYIECINKAAAVLKAAQMAEMEL
;
A
#
# COMPACT_ATOMS: atom_id res chain seq x y z
N ASN A 1 3.73 14.46 -3.17
CA ASN A 1 2.66 15.26 -3.81
C ASN A 1 1.40 15.11 -3.00
N LEU A 2 0.88 16.22 -2.47
CA LEU A 2 -0.46 16.29 -1.88
C LEU A 2 -1.31 17.15 -2.81
N SER A 3 -2.52 16.68 -3.10
CA SER A 3 -3.49 17.41 -3.91
C SER A 3 -4.66 17.80 -3.03
N LEU A 4 -5.14 19.04 -3.20
CA LEU A 4 -6.31 19.53 -2.50
C LEU A 4 -7.58 19.10 -3.25
N PHE A 5 -8.40 18.28 -2.61
CA PHE A 5 -9.68 17.83 -3.16
C PHE A 5 -10.83 18.52 -2.42
N ASN A 6 -11.44 19.51 -3.06
CA ASN A 6 -12.59 20.23 -2.49
C ASN A 6 -13.90 19.49 -2.73
N ASP A 7 -14.03 18.82 -3.88
CA ASP A 7 -15.23 18.08 -4.25
C ASP A 7 -15.00 16.58 -4.02
N VAL A 8 -15.86 15.96 -3.22
CA VAL A 8 -15.74 14.54 -2.82
C VAL A 8 -17.07 13.84 -3.04
N ILE A 9 -17.00 12.66 -3.67
CA ILE A 9 -18.13 11.74 -3.82
C ILE A 9 -17.85 10.51 -2.95
N ILE A 10 -18.65 10.30 -1.91
CA ILE A 10 -18.51 9.19 -0.99
C ILE A 10 -19.58 8.14 -1.29
N PHE A 11 -19.14 6.92 -1.59
CA PHE A 11 -20.01 5.76 -1.75
C PHE A 11 -20.04 4.95 -0.45
N ASP A 12 -21.08 5.12 0.35
CA ASP A 12 -21.33 4.28 1.54
C ASP A 12 -22.02 2.99 1.09
N ASN A 13 -21.22 1.95 0.84
CA ASN A 13 -21.70 0.65 0.38
C ASN A 13 -22.60 -0.04 1.41
N PHE A 14 -22.41 0.22 2.70
CA PHE A 14 -23.21 -0.38 3.76
C PHE A 14 -24.62 0.23 3.82
N LYS A 15 -24.69 1.56 3.81
CA LYS A 15 -25.98 2.28 3.80
C LYS A 15 -26.61 2.40 2.42
N GLN A 16 -25.89 2.00 1.37
CA GLN A 16 -26.26 2.19 -0.04
C GLN A 16 -26.59 3.65 -0.36
N LYS A 17 -25.73 4.57 0.11
CA LYS A 17 -25.89 6.02 -0.09
C LYS A 17 -24.70 6.60 -0.83
N ILE A 18 -24.97 7.61 -1.66
CA ILE A 18 -23.96 8.49 -2.21
C ILE A 18 -24.05 9.82 -1.48
N ILE A 19 -22.94 10.29 -0.93
CA ILE A 19 -22.84 11.59 -0.27
C ILE A 19 -21.95 12.48 -1.13
N LEU A 20 -22.47 13.64 -1.51
CA LEU A 20 -21.74 14.64 -2.29
C LEU A 20 -21.32 15.76 -1.33
N ILE A 21 -20.04 16.09 -1.32
CA ILE A 21 -19.46 17.14 -0.48
C ILE A 21 -18.69 18.09 -1.39
N SER A 22 -18.89 19.39 -1.22
CA SER A 22 -18.11 20.43 -1.89
C SER A 22 -17.65 21.44 -0.84
N GLY A 23 -16.33 21.58 -0.69
CA GLY A 23 -15.70 22.54 0.21
C GLY A 23 -15.65 23.93 -0.42
N ILE A 24 -16.05 24.95 0.36
CA ILE A 24 -16.03 26.36 -0.08
C ILE A 24 -15.09 27.20 0.78
N GLU A 25 -14.47 28.20 0.15
CA GLU A 25 -13.66 29.18 0.84
C GLU A 25 -14.56 30.21 1.55
N ILE A 26 -14.37 30.40 2.86
CA ILE A 26 -15.22 31.25 3.70
C ILE A 26 -15.11 32.75 3.31
N SER A 27 -13.98 33.16 2.74
CA SER A 27 -13.70 34.55 2.36
C SER A 27 -14.71 35.16 1.38
N LYS A 28 -15.46 34.32 0.64
CA LYS A 28 -16.46 34.73 -0.37
C LYS A 28 -17.75 33.90 -0.27
N LEU A 29 -18.21 33.69 0.96
CA LEU A 29 -19.27 32.74 1.32
C LEU A 29 -20.46 32.72 0.36
N ASP A 30 -21.18 33.82 0.20
CA ASP A 30 -22.42 33.85 -0.59
C ASP A 30 -22.19 33.38 -2.04
N SER A 31 -21.20 33.97 -2.71
CA SER A 31 -20.89 33.63 -4.11
C SER A 31 -20.30 32.23 -4.31
N GLN A 32 -19.63 31.67 -3.29
CA GLN A 32 -19.04 30.33 -3.35
C GLN A 32 -20.07 29.26 -3.00
N TYR A 33 -21.01 29.57 -2.10
CA TYR A 33 -22.09 28.69 -1.71
C TYR A 33 -23.00 28.36 -2.89
N ASP A 34 -23.46 29.37 -3.64
CA ASP A 34 -24.30 29.16 -4.82
C ASP A 34 -23.57 28.31 -5.88
N LYS A 35 -22.28 28.57 -6.11
CA LYS A 35 -21.44 27.77 -7.03
C LYS A 35 -21.29 26.32 -6.58
N ALA A 36 -21.14 26.08 -5.28
CA ALA A 36 -21.06 24.74 -4.72
C ALA A 36 -22.38 23.99 -4.91
N LEU A 37 -23.54 24.65 -4.72
CA LEU A 37 -24.84 24.05 -5.01
C LEU A 37 -24.98 23.68 -6.49
N GLU A 38 -24.64 24.58 -7.41
CA GLU A 38 -24.66 24.30 -8.85
C GLU A 38 -23.73 23.12 -9.21
N LYS A 39 -22.56 23.05 -8.58
CA LYS A 39 -21.60 21.96 -8.77
C LYS A 39 -22.17 20.63 -8.27
N LEU A 40 -22.75 20.58 -7.07
CA LEU A 40 -23.38 19.40 -6.50
C LEU A 40 -24.54 18.91 -7.37
N ASP A 41 -25.39 19.81 -7.86
CA ASP A 41 -26.48 19.51 -8.80
C ASP A 41 -25.94 18.91 -10.11
N SER A 42 -24.82 19.43 -10.62
CA SER A 42 -24.19 18.91 -11.84
C SER A 42 -23.67 17.48 -11.65
N ILE A 43 -23.08 17.18 -10.48
CA ILE A 43 -22.58 15.86 -10.12
C ILE A 43 -23.76 14.89 -9.93
N GLU A 44 -24.81 15.32 -9.24
CA GLU A 44 -26.01 14.50 -9.04
C GLU A 44 -26.67 14.12 -10.38
N LYS A 45 -26.82 15.09 -11.29
CA LYS A 45 -27.33 14.85 -12.65
C LYS A 45 -26.44 13.87 -13.42
N LEU A 46 -25.12 14.00 -13.32
CA LEU A 46 -24.17 13.07 -13.94
C LEU A 46 -24.38 11.63 -13.43
N LEU A 47 -24.49 11.46 -12.11
CA LEU A 47 -24.68 10.15 -11.48
C LEU A 47 -26.02 9.50 -11.80
N LYS A 48 -27.09 10.29 -11.99
CA LYS A 48 -28.42 9.80 -12.37
C LYS A 48 -28.57 9.49 -13.87
N THR A 49 -27.68 10.01 -14.70
CA THR A 49 -27.75 9.81 -16.15
C THR A 49 -27.18 8.43 -16.49
N GLU A 50 -28.02 7.52 -17.01
CA GLU A 50 -27.56 6.22 -17.52
C GLU A 50 -26.55 6.43 -18.66
N SER A 51 -25.28 6.22 -18.35
CA SER A 51 -24.22 6.59 -19.24
C SER A 51 -23.74 5.39 -20.06
N LYS A 52 -24.52 4.95 -21.05
CA LYS A 52 -24.09 3.94 -22.04
C LYS A 52 -22.79 4.35 -22.78
N LYS A 53 -22.44 5.64 -22.76
CA LYS A 53 -21.27 6.24 -23.43
C LYS A 53 -19.91 5.97 -22.75
N TYR A 54 -19.85 5.70 -21.44
CA TYR A 54 -18.55 5.62 -20.74
C TYR A 54 -17.87 4.26 -20.86
N LYS A 55 -18.52 3.25 -21.46
CA LYS A 55 -17.87 1.96 -21.73
C LYS A 55 -16.62 2.08 -22.62
N ASN A 56 -16.48 3.19 -23.38
CA ASN A 56 -15.39 3.40 -24.35
C ASN A 56 -14.64 4.73 -24.17
N SER A 57 -14.72 5.41 -23.02
CA SER A 57 -14.14 6.77 -22.86
C SER A 57 -12.67 6.80 -22.45
N PHE A 58 -12.13 5.67 -22.02
CA PHE A 58 -10.77 5.56 -21.49
C PHE A 58 -9.85 5.00 -22.58
N GLU A 59 -8.74 5.70 -22.86
CA GLU A 59 -7.71 5.19 -23.78
C GLU A 59 -7.17 3.85 -23.27
N LYS A 60 -7.28 2.82 -24.08
CA LYS A 60 -6.96 1.47 -23.67
C LYS A 60 -5.47 1.32 -23.31
N PHE A 61 -5.20 0.68 -22.18
CA PHE A 61 -3.84 0.33 -21.77
C PHE A 61 -3.21 -0.65 -22.77
N SER A 62 -1.99 -0.36 -23.22
CA SER A 62 -1.18 -1.30 -24.00
C SER A 62 0.31 -1.11 -23.77
N PHE A 63 1.04 -2.22 -23.69
CA PHE A 63 2.49 -2.23 -23.63
C PHE A 63 3.11 -1.86 -25.00
N LYS A 64 4.14 -1.02 -24.95
CA LYS A 64 4.96 -0.62 -26.11
C LYS A 64 6.37 -1.19 -26.06
N SER A 65 6.74 -1.79 -24.95
CA SER A 65 7.94 -2.61 -24.84
C SER A 65 7.68 -3.82 -23.96
N GLU A 66 8.56 -4.80 -24.06
CA GLU A 66 8.61 -5.91 -23.11
C GLU A 66 8.85 -5.37 -21.69
N ALA A 67 8.10 -5.89 -20.72
CA ALA A 67 8.27 -5.58 -19.31
C ALA A 67 9.46 -6.35 -18.74
N LYS A 68 10.50 -5.63 -18.31
CA LYS A 68 11.78 -6.23 -17.88
C LYS A 68 12.16 -5.81 -16.47
N HIS A 69 12.65 -6.77 -15.71
CA HIS A 69 13.33 -6.49 -14.45
C HIS A 69 14.58 -5.65 -14.70
N PHE A 70 14.81 -4.67 -13.82
CA PHE A 70 15.97 -3.79 -13.89
C PHE A 70 17.26 -4.53 -13.50
N PHE A 71 17.22 -5.33 -12.43
CA PHE A 71 18.32 -6.22 -12.07
C PHE A 71 18.11 -7.61 -12.65
N SER A 72 19.18 -8.17 -13.25
CA SER A 72 19.21 -9.59 -13.59
C SER A 72 19.18 -10.45 -12.32
N LYS A 73 18.86 -11.74 -12.48
CA LYS A 73 18.87 -12.70 -11.37
C LYS A 73 20.23 -12.71 -10.67
N GLU A 74 21.32 -12.77 -11.44
CA GLU A 74 22.70 -12.81 -10.94
C GLU A 74 23.01 -11.55 -10.13
N LYS A 75 22.69 -10.37 -10.69
CA LYS A 75 22.91 -9.10 -10.03
C LYS A 75 22.12 -8.98 -8.73
N TYR A 76 20.87 -9.44 -8.72
CA TYR A 76 20.04 -9.43 -7.52
C TYR A 76 20.59 -10.39 -6.46
N CYS A 77 20.99 -11.61 -6.84
CA CYS A 77 21.65 -12.55 -5.94
C CYS A 77 22.93 -11.96 -5.33
N ASP A 78 23.75 -11.26 -6.11
CA ASP A 78 24.94 -10.58 -5.61
C ASP A 78 24.60 -9.49 -4.58
N MET A 79 23.52 -8.74 -4.81
CA MET A 79 23.03 -7.75 -3.84
C MET A 79 22.58 -8.42 -2.53
N VAL A 80 21.91 -9.58 -2.62
CA VAL A 80 21.50 -10.36 -1.44
C VAL A 80 22.71 -10.83 -0.64
N GLU A 81 23.75 -11.37 -1.29
CA GLU A 81 24.96 -11.81 -0.60
C GLU A 81 25.74 -10.63 0.03
N LYS A 82 25.75 -9.46 -0.62
CA LYS A 82 26.29 -8.23 0.00
C LYS A 82 25.49 -7.78 1.21
N ALA A 83 24.15 -7.79 1.13
CA ALA A 83 23.29 -7.48 2.27
C ALA A 83 23.53 -8.45 3.44
N LYS A 84 23.71 -9.75 3.17
CA LYS A 84 24.06 -10.75 4.19
C LYS A 84 25.41 -10.48 4.85
N LYS A 85 26.38 -9.93 4.12
CA LYS A 85 27.65 -9.49 4.70
C LYS A 85 27.45 -8.37 5.73
N TYR A 86 26.63 -7.35 5.41
CA TYR A 86 26.26 -6.32 6.39
C TYR A 86 25.57 -6.90 7.63
N ILE A 87 24.70 -7.91 7.45
CA ILE A 87 24.07 -8.61 8.58
C ILE A 87 25.11 -9.35 9.42
N TYR A 88 26.03 -10.06 8.79
CA TYR A 88 27.10 -10.80 9.46
C TYR A 88 28.05 -9.89 10.24
N GLU A 89 28.35 -8.70 9.71
CA GLU A 89 29.19 -7.69 10.36
C GLU A 89 28.46 -6.96 11.52
N GLY A 90 27.14 -7.15 11.64
CA GLY A 90 26.33 -6.58 12.71
C GLY A 90 25.80 -5.17 12.43
N ASP A 91 25.90 -4.70 11.18
CA ASP A 91 25.39 -3.37 10.77
C ASP A 91 23.86 -3.30 10.82
N ILE A 92 23.20 -4.40 10.44
CA ILE A 92 21.75 -4.54 10.34
C ILE A 92 21.30 -5.95 10.74
N PHE A 93 20.06 -6.07 11.21
CA PHE A 93 19.38 -7.36 11.38
C PHE A 93 18.66 -7.81 10.10
N GLN A 94 18.14 -6.83 9.34
CA GLN A 94 17.37 -7.07 8.12
C GLN A 94 17.48 -5.85 7.19
N VAL A 95 17.45 -6.09 5.88
CA VAL A 95 17.22 -5.06 4.85
C VAL A 95 16.26 -5.58 3.80
N VAL A 96 15.40 -4.72 3.26
CA VAL A 96 14.40 -5.09 2.25
C VAL A 96 14.89 -4.58 0.90
N LEU A 97 15.38 -5.47 0.05
CA LEU A 97 15.80 -5.13 -1.31
C LEU A 97 14.65 -5.31 -2.29
N SER A 98 14.69 -4.58 -3.40
CA SER A 98 13.62 -4.57 -4.40
C SER A 98 14.15 -4.57 -5.83
N ASN A 99 13.35 -5.11 -6.75
CA ASN A 99 13.68 -5.18 -8.16
C ASN A 99 12.50 -4.63 -9.00
N PRO A 100 12.61 -3.42 -9.56
CA PRO A 100 11.55 -2.87 -10.40
C PRO A 100 11.49 -3.55 -11.77
N ILE A 101 10.29 -3.61 -12.31
CA ILE A 101 9.97 -3.97 -13.69
C ILE A 101 9.63 -2.67 -14.42
N TYR A 102 10.32 -2.38 -15.52
CA TYR A 102 10.04 -1.24 -16.38
C TYR A 102 9.50 -1.70 -17.73
N ALA A 103 8.57 -0.93 -18.27
CA ALA A 103 8.09 -1.08 -19.64
C ALA A 103 7.58 0.26 -20.16
N LYS A 104 7.60 0.46 -21.48
CA LYS A 104 6.83 1.51 -22.10
C LYS A 104 5.37 1.09 -22.23
N ALA A 105 4.43 2.00 -22.03
CA ALA A 105 3.00 1.78 -22.23
C ALA A 105 2.27 3.05 -22.68
N GLU A 106 1.13 2.87 -23.34
CA GLU A 106 0.18 3.93 -23.67
C GLU A 106 -1.20 3.65 -23.05
N GLY A 107 -2.11 4.62 -23.17
CA GLY A 107 -3.43 4.54 -22.54
C GLY A 107 -3.36 4.67 -21.03
N ASN A 108 -4.50 4.57 -20.34
CA ASN A 108 -4.58 4.87 -18.90
C ASN A 108 -4.52 3.61 -18.02
N LEU A 109 -4.16 3.80 -16.74
CA LEU A 109 -4.08 2.70 -15.78
C LEU A 109 -5.44 2.32 -15.15
N PHE A 110 -6.55 2.91 -15.58
CA PHE A 110 -7.85 2.65 -14.97
C PHE A 110 -8.33 1.22 -15.23
N ASP A 111 -8.12 0.67 -16.42
CA ASP A 111 -8.46 -0.73 -16.71
C ASP A 111 -7.56 -1.69 -15.91
N VAL A 112 -6.28 -1.35 -15.75
CA VAL A 112 -5.37 -2.12 -14.87
C VAL A 112 -5.89 -2.13 -13.43
N TYR A 113 -6.35 -0.98 -12.92
CA TYR A 113 -7.00 -0.87 -11.61
C TYR A 113 -8.27 -1.75 -11.51
N ARG A 114 -9.13 -1.74 -12.53
CA ARG A 114 -10.36 -2.56 -12.57
C ARG A 114 -10.05 -4.05 -12.50
N VAL A 115 -9.05 -4.51 -13.25
CA VAL A 115 -8.59 -5.90 -13.19
C VAL A 115 -7.99 -6.22 -11.82
N LEU A 116 -7.11 -5.36 -11.28
CA LEU A 116 -6.53 -5.51 -9.95
C LEU A 116 -7.60 -5.69 -8.86
N ARG A 117 -8.64 -4.85 -8.89
CA ARG A 117 -9.78 -4.91 -7.98
C ARG A 117 -10.52 -6.25 -8.02
N THR A 118 -10.45 -6.95 -9.16
CA THR A 118 -11.13 -8.23 -9.36
C THR A 118 -10.26 -9.40 -8.91
N ILE A 119 -8.97 -9.40 -9.28
CA ILE A 119 -8.07 -10.56 -9.04
C ILE A 119 -7.36 -10.52 -7.69
N ASN A 120 -7.18 -9.33 -7.10
CA ASN A 120 -6.45 -9.16 -5.84
C ASN A 120 -7.04 -8.01 -5.00
N PRO A 121 -8.29 -8.13 -4.52
CA PRO A 121 -8.91 -7.12 -3.69
C PRO A 121 -8.17 -7.01 -2.34
N SER A 122 -7.84 -5.79 -1.93
CA SER A 122 -7.19 -5.48 -0.65
C SER A 122 -7.95 -4.35 0.06
N PRO A 123 -7.70 -4.10 1.37
CA PRO A 123 -8.36 -3.02 2.11
C PRO A 123 -8.17 -1.64 1.47
N TYR A 124 -7.01 -1.40 0.84
CA TYR A 124 -6.71 -0.15 0.15
C TYR A 124 -6.60 -0.40 -1.34
N MET A 125 -7.61 0.06 -2.07
CA MET A 125 -7.61 0.08 -3.53
C MET A 125 -7.64 1.54 -3.97
N PHE A 126 -6.71 1.91 -4.84
CA PHE A 126 -6.58 3.29 -5.28
C PHE A 126 -6.25 3.39 -6.77
N TYR A 127 -6.80 4.43 -7.39
CA TYR A 127 -6.41 4.92 -8.68
C TYR A 127 -6.27 6.44 -8.59
N PHE A 128 -5.12 6.95 -9.02
CA PHE A 128 -4.86 8.37 -9.12
C PHE A 128 -4.49 8.72 -10.55
N SER A 129 -5.07 9.81 -11.06
CA SER A 129 -4.71 10.43 -12.32
C SER A 129 -4.36 11.89 -12.05
N MET A 130 -3.08 12.23 -12.17
CA MET A 130 -2.53 13.54 -11.80
C MET A 130 -1.56 14.01 -12.87
N GLY A 131 -2.07 14.70 -13.89
CA GLY A 131 -1.26 15.23 -14.98
C GLY A 131 -0.56 14.11 -15.76
N ASP A 132 0.77 14.09 -15.74
CA ASP A 132 1.64 13.10 -16.39
C ASP A 132 1.83 11.82 -15.56
N ILE A 133 1.30 11.75 -14.34
CA ILE A 133 1.44 10.62 -13.43
C ILE A 133 0.10 9.92 -13.22
N GLU A 134 0.09 8.62 -13.47
CA GLU A 134 -1.01 7.73 -13.07
C GLU A 134 -0.52 6.66 -12.11
N ILE A 135 -1.36 6.29 -11.15
CA ILE A 135 -1.06 5.26 -10.16
C ILE A 135 -2.27 4.37 -10.02
N ALA A 136 -2.09 3.06 -10.08
CA ALA A 136 -3.11 2.07 -9.76
C ALA A 136 -2.52 1.05 -8.78
N GLY A 137 -3.25 0.71 -7.73
CA GLY A 137 -2.76 -0.26 -6.74
C GLY A 137 -3.82 -0.87 -5.85
N SER A 138 -3.42 -1.96 -5.20
CA SER A 138 -4.22 -2.73 -4.24
C SER A 138 -3.32 -3.13 -3.07
N SER A 139 -3.14 -2.21 -2.12
CA SER A 139 -2.23 -2.41 -0.99
C SER A 139 -2.92 -3.18 0.14
N PRO A 140 -2.29 -4.25 0.66
CA PRO A 140 -2.82 -5.02 1.78
C PRO A 140 -2.52 -4.40 3.14
N GLU A 141 -1.57 -3.46 3.21
CA GLU A 141 -0.91 -3.09 4.46
C GLU A 141 -1.18 -1.63 4.80
N THR A 142 -1.79 -1.43 5.97
CA THR A 142 -1.96 -0.09 6.55
C THR A 142 -0.59 0.40 7.01
N LEU A 143 -0.22 1.62 6.63
CA LEU A 143 0.94 2.28 7.20
C LEU A 143 0.57 2.79 8.60
N VAL A 144 -0.39 3.72 8.63
CA VAL A 144 -0.92 4.32 9.84
C VAL A 144 -2.29 4.94 9.57
N LYS A 145 -3.16 4.85 10.57
CA LYS A 145 -4.44 5.55 10.62
C LYS A 145 -4.50 6.42 11.87
N LEU A 146 -4.95 7.67 11.72
CA LEU A 146 -5.22 8.62 12.79
C LEU A 146 -6.70 8.98 12.73
N GLU A 147 -7.46 8.66 13.76
CA GLU A 147 -8.90 8.92 13.85
C GLU A 147 -9.22 9.45 15.25
N ASN A 148 -9.70 10.69 15.33
CA ASN A 148 -10.04 11.36 16.60
C ASN A 148 -8.92 11.24 17.66
N ASP A 149 -7.72 11.71 17.31
CA ASP A 149 -6.49 11.64 18.12
C ASP A 149 -5.95 10.23 18.41
N LYS A 150 -6.60 9.17 17.88
CA LYS A 150 -6.19 7.79 18.08
C LYS A 150 -5.44 7.25 16.88
N LEU A 151 -4.22 6.82 17.13
CA LEU A 151 -3.34 6.19 16.15
C LEU A 151 -3.59 4.70 16.12
N HIS A 152 -3.55 4.12 14.93
CA HIS A 152 -3.70 2.70 14.68
C HIS A 152 -2.69 2.23 13.64
N THR A 153 -2.13 1.05 13.89
CA THR A 153 -1.45 0.26 12.87
C THR A 153 -1.86 -1.21 13.02
N TYR A 154 -1.81 -1.95 11.92
CA TYR A 154 -2.33 -3.31 11.83
C TYR A 154 -1.22 -4.24 11.35
N PRO A 155 -0.31 -4.69 12.24
CA PRO A 155 0.70 -5.67 11.89
C PRO A 155 0.05 -6.94 11.33
N LEU A 156 0.54 -7.38 10.17
CA LEU A 156 0.09 -8.58 9.47
C LEU A 156 1.31 -9.45 9.19
N ALA A 157 1.29 -10.69 9.65
CA ALA A 157 2.32 -11.70 9.35
C ALA A 157 1.68 -13.07 9.20
N GLY A 158 2.43 -14.00 8.60
CA GLY A 158 1.96 -15.34 8.34
C GLY A 158 0.80 -15.40 7.36
N SER A 159 0.79 -16.45 6.56
CA SER A 159 -0.23 -16.61 5.53
C SER A 159 -0.60 -18.07 5.38
N ARG A 160 -1.90 -18.34 5.21
CA ARG A 160 -2.39 -19.61 4.68
C ARG A 160 -3.46 -19.35 3.62
N PRO A 161 -3.55 -20.18 2.57
CA PRO A 161 -4.68 -20.11 1.64
C PRO A 161 -5.98 -20.36 2.39
N ARG A 162 -7.11 -19.89 1.84
CA ARG A 162 -8.43 -20.29 2.36
C ARG A 162 -8.68 -21.77 2.08
N GLY A 163 -9.28 -22.46 3.04
CA GLY A 163 -9.67 -23.86 2.89
C GLY A 163 -10.78 -24.03 1.86
N LYS A 164 -10.82 -25.18 1.17
CA LYS A 164 -11.90 -25.50 0.23
C LYS A 164 -13.18 -25.89 0.97
N THR A 165 -13.06 -26.37 2.21
CA THR A 165 -14.17 -26.63 3.13
C THR A 165 -14.00 -25.87 4.44
N LEU A 166 -15.08 -25.77 5.22
CA LEU A 166 -15.04 -25.12 6.54
C LEU A 166 -14.07 -25.84 7.49
N GLU A 167 -14.04 -27.17 7.48
CA GLU A 167 -13.13 -27.95 8.31
C GLU A 167 -11.67 -27.71 7.94
N GLU A 168 -11.36 -27.67 6.64
CA GLU A 168 -10.02 -27.37 6.14
C GLU A 168 -9.61 -25.93 6.52
N ASP A 169 -10.51 -24.95 6.36
CA ASP A 169 -10.25 -23.54 6.70
C ASP A 169 -9.94 -23.37 8.20
N LEU A 170 -10.70 -24.05 9.07
CA LEU A 170 -10.46 -24.05 10.52
C LEU A 170 -9.17 -24.78 10.92
N GLN A 171 -8.79 -25.82 10.17
CA GLN A 171 -7.53 -26.52 10.41
C GLN A 171 -6.33 -25.65 10.04
N LEU A 172 -6.39 -24.98 8.88
CA LEU A 172 -5.36 -24.04 8.43
C LEU A 172 -5.22 -22.84 9.38
N GLU A 173 -6.34 -22.36 9.93
CA GLU A 173 -6.37 -21.30 10.95
C GLU A 173 -5.61 -21.73 12.23
N LYS A 174 -5.90 -22.94 12.73
CA LYS A 174 -5.22 -23.50 13.91
C LYS A 174 -3.73 -23.75 13.66
N GLU A 175 -3.39 -24.25 12.48
CA GLU A 175 -2.00 -24.45 12.08
C GLU A 175 -1.25 -23.11 12.08
N LEU A 176 -1.82 -22.08 11.45
CA LEU A 176 -1.22 -20.75 11.39
C LEU A 176 -0.98 -20.15 12.78
N LEU A 177 -1.95 -20.31 13.70
CA LEU A 177 -1.82 -19.82 15.08
C LEU A 177 -0.90 -20.65 15.98
N THR A 178 -0.38 -21.79 15.51
CA THR A 178 0.55 -22.65 16.27
C THR A 178 1.94 -22.75 15.63
N ASP A 179 2.10 -22.20 14.42
CA ASP A 179 3.38 -22.10 13.73
C ASP A 179 4.33 -21.15 14.49
N LYS A 180 5.33 -21.74 15.16
CA LYS A 180 6.28 -20.98 15.99
C LYS A 180 7.08 -19.95 15.19
N LYS A 181 7.33 -20.21 13.91
CA LYS A 181 8.09 -19.29 13.05
C LYS A 181 7.23 -18.05 12.76
N GLU A 182 6.01 -18.27 12.28
CA GLU A 182 5.08 -17.19 11.92
C GLU A 182 4.70 -16.34 13.15
N LEU A 183 4.51 -16.97 14.31
CA LEU A 183 4.24 -16.27 15.56
C LEU A 183 5.42 -15.40 16.03
N ALA A 184 6.66 -15.84 15.80
CA ALA A 184 7.86 -15.08 16.15
C ALA A 184 8.01 -13.86 15.23
N GLU A 185 7.81 -14.04 13.93
CA GLU A 185 7.79 -12.94 12.96
C GLU A 185 6.68 -11.93 13.28
N HIS A 186 5.47 -12.41 13.60
CA HIS A 186 4.35 -11.56 13.98
C HIS A 186 4.64 -10.72 15.23
N ASN A 187 5.23 -11.34 16.26
CA ASN A 187 5.62 -10.63 17.48
C ASN A 187 6.60 -9.50 17.18
N MET A 188 7.57 -9.74 16.31
CA MET A 188 8.53 -8.72 15.88
C MET A 188 7.81 -7.54 15.20
N LEU A 189 6.85 -7.79 14.30
CA LEU A 189 6.08 -6.72 13.66
C LEU A 189 5.19 -5.96 14.64
N VAL A 190 4.62 -6.63 15.64
CA VAL A 190 3.87 -5.98 16.72
C VAL A 190 4.77 -5.03 17.51
N ASP A 191 5.98 -5.48 17.89
CA ASP A 191 6.92 -4.65 18.63
C ASP A 191 7.44 -3.48 17.78
N LEU A 192 7.67 -3.70 16.47
CA LEU A 192 7.98 -2.63 15.54
C LEU A 192 6.84 -1.59 15.48
N GLY A 193 5.59 -2.04 15.34
CA GLY A 193 4.42 -1.17 15.33
C GLY A 193 4.26 -0.37 16.63
N ARG A 194 4.54 -1.00 17.79
CA ARG A 194 4.57 -0.33 19.10
C ARG A 194 5.65 0.74 19.17
N ASN A 195 6.85 0.45 18.66
CA ASN A 195 7.96 1.40 18.62
C ASN A 195 7.68 2.59 17.70
N ASP A 196 7.10 2.34 16.53
CA ASP A 196 6.80 3.41 15.56
C ASP A 196 5.63 4.30 16.03
N ILE A 197 4.55 3.73 16.54
CA ILE A 197 3.47 4.51 17.17
C ILE A 197 3.95 5.21 18.46
N GLY A 198 4.82 4.57 19.25
CA GLY A 198 5.28 5.10 20.53
C GLY A 198 6.07 6.40 20.44
N LYS A 199 6.77 6.66 19.32
CA LYS A 199 7.53 7.91 19.11
C LYS A 199 6.67 9.17 19.11
N ILE A 200 5.42 9.04 18.65
CA ILE A 200 4.48 10.15 18.43
C ILE A 200 3.22 10.06 19.31
N SER A 201 3.17 9.07 20.21
CA SER A 201 2.06 8.87 21.15
C SER A 201 2.36 9.45 22.53
N LYS A 202 1.30 9.77 23.29
CA LYS A 202 1.40 10.13 24.72
C LYS A 202 2.00 8.98 25.51
N ILE A 203 2.85 9.31 26.48
CA ILE A 203 3.50 8.32 27.35
C ILE A 203 2.43 7.45 28.01
N GLY A 204 2.59 6.13 27.93
CA GLY A 204 1.67 5.16 28.52
C GLY A 204 0.37 4.91 27.73
N SER A 205 0.14 5.58 26.60
CA SER A 205 -1.08 5.38 25.79
C SER A 205 -1.00 4.23 24.78
N VAL A 206 0.22 3.74 24.47
CA VAL A 206 0.41 2.68 23.48
C VAL A 206 -0.08 1.35 24.01
N ASN A 207 -1.01 0.71 23.30
CA ASN A 207 -1.62 -0.55 23.69
C ASN A 207 -1.84 -1.48 22.49
N VAL A 208 -1.72 -2.79 22.72
CA VAL A 208 -2.11 -3.83 21.75
C VAL A 208 -3.56 -4.22 22.04
N GLU A 209 -4.50 -3.67 21.27
CA GLU A 209 -5.95 -3.84 21.50
C GLU A 209 -6.44 -5.25 21.16
N LYS A 210 -5.92 -5.78 20.05
CA LYS A 210 -6.19 -7.14 19.59
C LYS A 210 -4.85 -7.78 19.28
N TYR A 211 -4.63 -8.97 19.81
CA TYR A 211 -3.36 -9.66 19.70
C TYR A 211 -3.58 -11.05 19.12
N LYS A 212 -2.85 -11.38 18.04
CA LYS A 212 -2.81 -12.72 17.43
C LYS A 212 -4.20 -13.29 17.15
N PHE A 213 -4.95 -12.60 16.30
CA PHE A 213 -6.19 -13.13 15.72
C PHE A 213 -5.99 -13.42 14.24
N VAL A 214 -6.85 -14.24 13.65
CA VAL A 214 -6.80 -14.52 12.21
C VAL A 214 -7.76 -13.60 11.48
N GLU A 215 -7.22 -12.82 10.55
CA GLU A 215 -7.98 -12.00 9.61
C GLU A 215 -8.15 -12.76 8.30
N LYS A 216 -9.40 -12.94 7.85
CA LYS A 216 -9.72 -13.74 6.66
C LYS A 216 -10.06 -12.85 5.47
N TYR A 217 -9.30 -12.99 4.39
CA TYR A 217 -9.57 -12.39 3.09
C TYR A 217 -10.18 -13.42 2.13
N SER A 218 -10.51 -13.00 0.91
CA SER A 218 -11.17 -13.84 -0.09
C SER A 218 -10.37 -15.11 -0.45
N HIS A 219 -9.03 -15.01 -0.51
CA HIS A 219 -8.16 -16.09 -0.97
C HIS A 219 -7.08 -16.51 0.04
N ILE A 220 -6.86 -15.71 1.07
CA ILE A 220 -5.81 -15.92 2.07
C ILE A 220 -6.31 -15.53 3.46
N MET A 221 -5.63 -16.01 4.49
CA MET A 221 -5.79 -15.55 5.87
C MET A 221 -4.43 -15.17 6.46
N HIS A 222 -4.41 -14.21 7.38
CA HIS A 222 -3.20 -13.69 8.02
C HIS A 222 -3.33 -13.68 9.54
N ILE A 223 -2.20 -13.79 10.25
CA ILE A 223 -2.14 -13.42 11.66
C ILE A 223 -2.12 -11.89 11.73
N ALA A 224 -3.05 -11.33 12.48
CA ALA A 224 -3.23 -9.90 12.64
C ALA A 224 -3.14 -9.49 14.11
N SER A 225 -2.72 -8.25 14.31
CA SER A 225 -2.82 -7.55 15.58
C SER A 225 -3.29 -6.12 15.33
N THR A 226 -3.78 -5.45 16.37
CA THR A 226 -4.09 -4.01 16.35
C THR A 226 -3.27 -3.35 17.42
N VAL A 227 -2.35 -2.47 17.01
CA VAL A 227 -1.60 -1.61 17.92
C VAL A 227 -2.19 -0.22 17.82
N SER A 228 -2.43 0.41 18.96
CA SER A 228 -2.99 1.75 19.05
C SER A 228 -2.21 2.63 20.01
N GLY A 229 -2.37 3.94 19.88
CA GLY A 229 -1.85 4.95 20.79
C GLY A 229 -2.68 6.22 20.70
N ILE A 230 -2.49 7.15 21.63
CA ILE A 230 -3.08 8.49 21.56
C ILE A 230 -2.00 9.43 21.10
N ILE A 231 -2.21 10.18 20.02
CA ILE A 231 -1.23 11.16 19.51
C ILE A 231 -0.93 12.21 20.59
N ARG A 232 0.32 12.70 20.63
CA ARG A 232 0.69 13.80 21.53
C ARG A 232 -0.04 15.09 21.15
N ASP A 233 -0.30 15.94 22.15
CA ASP A 233 -1.00 17.21 21.96
C ASP A 233 -0.21 18.23 21.12
N ASP A 234 1.09 18.03 20.96
CA ASP A 234 2.00 18.87 20.15
C ASP A 234 2.29 18.30 18.77
N LYS A 235 1.47 17.34 18.30
CA LYS A 235 1.70 16.59 17.06
C LYS A 235 0.46 16.53 16.19
N ASP A 236 0.67 16.49 14.88
CA ASP A 236 -0.41 16.38 13.88
C ASP A 236 -0.21 15.18 12.94
N ALA A 237 -1.09 15.03 11.95
CA ALA A 237 -1.03 13.95 10.97
C ALA A 237 0.27 13.94 10.14
N LEU A 238 0.88 15.10 9.89
CA LEU A 238 2.14 15.19 9.13
C LEU A 238 3.32 14.72 9.97
N ASP A 239 3.36 15.08 11.26
CA ASP A 239 4.33 14.54 12.21
C ASP A 239 4.25 13.01 12.30
N VAL A 240 3.04 12.44 12.21
CA VAL A 240 2.83 11.00 12.23
C VAL A 240 3.49 10.33 11.01
N LEU A 241 3.30 10.89 9.81
CA LEU A 241 3.93 10.35 8.59
C LEU A 241 5.46 10.44 8.66
N ASP A 242 5.99 11.58 9.10
CA ASP A 242 7.44 11.80 9.22
C ASP A 242 8.11 10.81 10.19
N SER A 243 7.43 10.50 11.30
CA SER A 243 7.95 9.56 12.31
C SER A 243 7.95 8.10 11.85
N ILE A 244 6.98 7.70 11.02
CA ILE A 244 6.76 6.29 10.64
C ILE A 244 7.50 5.95 9.35
N LEU A 245 7.60 6.88 8.40
CA LEU A 245 8.27 6.63 7.13
C LEU A 245 9.81 6.61 7.29
N PRO A 246 10.51 5.77 6.50
CA PRO A 246 9.97 4.68 5.70
C PRO A 246 9.50 3.51 6.58
N ALA A 247 8.50 2.77 6.11
CA ALA A 247 7.99 1.60 6.82
C ALA A 247 9.11 0.56 7.03
N GLY A 248 9.22 0.00 8.24
CA GLY A 248 10.25 -1.01 8.55
C GLY A 248 10.15 -2.25 7.66
N THR A 249 8.92 -2.65 7.30
CA THR A 249 8.61 -3.77 6.38
C THR A 249 9.10 -3.54 4.95
N LEU A 250 9.44 -2.30 4.60
CA LEU A 250 9.97 -1.92 3.28
C LEU A 250 11.38 -1.32 3.36
N SER A 251 11.98 -1.20 4.53
CA SER A 251 13.34 -0.69 4.72
C SER A 251 14.22 -1.74 5.37
N GLY A 252 14.09 -1.95 6.67
CA GLY A 252 14.86 -2.90 7.46
C GLY A 252 15.08 -2.41 8.89
N ALA A 253 16.00 -3.07 9.58
CA ALA A 253 16.32 -2.77 10.97
C ALA A 253 17.83 -2.88 11.22
N PRO A 254 18.49 -1.89 11.83
CA PRO A 254 18.01 -0.54 12.13
C PRO A 254 17.62 0.27 10.88
N LYS A 255 16.52 1.04 10.96
CA LYS A 255 15.85 1.69 9.81
C LYS A 255 16.78 2.56 8.96
N ILE A 256 17.52 3.48 9.60
CA ILE A 256 18.41 4.44 8.90
C ILE A 256 19.52 3.70 8.15
N ARG A 257 20.22 2.78 8.83
CA ARG A 257 21.31 2.01 8.23
C ARG A 257 20.84 1.12 7.09
N ALA A 258 19.66 0.49 7.23
CA ALA A 258 19.05 -0.28 6.16
C ALA A 258 18.75 0.58 4.92
N CYS A 259 18.28 1.82 5.10
CA CYS A 259 18.06 2.77 4.00
C CYS A 259 19.34 3.18 3.27
N GLU A 260 20.46 3.37 3.99
CA GLU A 260 21.76 3.64 3.38
C GLU A 260 22.23 2.48 2.51
N ILE A 261 22.10 1.25 3.02
CA ILE A 261 22.45 0.02 2.29
C ILE A 261 21.55 -0.16 1.07
N ILE A 262 20.24 0.11 1.19
CA ILE A 262 19.31 0.12 0.05
C ILE A 262 19.80 1.08 -1.04
N ASN A 263 20.15 2.31 -0.66
CA ASN A 263 20.63 3.32 -1.60
C ASN A 263 21.94 2.88 -2.28
N GLU A 264 22.86 2.27 -1.53
CA GLU A 264 24.12 1.73 -2.05
C GLU A 264 23.91 0.56 -3.03
N LEU A 265 23.06 -0.41 -2.65
CA LEU A 265 22.91 -1.66 -3.40
C LEU A 265 21.97 -1.53 -4.60
N GLU A 266 20.87 -0.78 -4.47
CA GLU A 266 19.93 -0.56 -5.56
C GLU A 266 20.39 0.56 -6.50
N GLY A 267 21.00 1.64 -5.98
CA GLY A 267 21.51 2.74 -6.79
C GLY A 267 20.44 3.49 -7.61
N ILE A 268 19.15 3.31 -7.27
CA ILE A 268 18.01 3.95 -7.94
C ILE A 268 16.97 4.41 -6.93
N CYS A 269 16.30 5.53 -7.21
CA CYS A 269 15.21 6.03 -6.38
C CYS A 269 14.03 5.06 -6.37
N ARG A 270 13.35 4.96 -5.21
CA ARG A 270 12.14 4.12 -5.05
C ARG A 270 10.85 4.77 -5.55
N GLY A 271 10.86 6.08 -5.74
CA GLY A 271 9.65 6.82 -6.11
C GLY A 271 8.56 6.59 -5.05
N ILE A 272 7.39 6.14 -5.49
CA ILE A 272 6.25 5.88 -4.59
C ILE A 272 6.35 4.54 -3.85
N TYR A 273 7.24 3.63 -4.28
CA TYR A 273 7.36 2.30 -3.67
C TYR A 273 7.86 2.39 -2.23
N GLY A 274 7.09 1.80 -1.30
CA GLY A 274 7.35 1.87 0.14
C GLY A 274 7.04 3.22 0.78
N GLY A 275 6.47 4.17 0.04
CA GLY A 275 5.93 5.42 0.56
C GLY A 275 4.53 5.25 1.19
N ALA A 276 3.86 6.37 1.45
CA ALA A 276 2.48 6.42 1.94
C ALA A 276 1.51 6.83 0.83
N ILE A 277 0.36 6.17 0.77
CA ILE A 277 -0.75 6.51 -0.14
C ILE A 277 -2.03 6.57 0.68
N GLY A 278 -2.79 7.67 0.57
CA GLY A 278 -4.01 7.86 1.35
C GLY A 278 -4.46 9.31 1.38
N TYR A 279 -5.11 9.73 2.46
CA TYR A 279 -5.60 11.09 2.65
C TYR A 279 -5.31 11.62 4.05
N ILE A 280 -5.32 12.95 4.16
CA ILE A 280 -5.42 13.71 5.40
C ILE A 280 -6.64 14.62 5.22
N ASP A 281 -7.58 14.59 6.16
CA ASP A 281 -8.77 15.43 6.10
C ASP A 281 -8.58 16.75 6.86
N PHE A 282 -9.51 17.68 6.66
CA PHE A 282 -9.46 18.99 7.33
C PHE A 282 -9.75 18.95 8.83
N SER A 283 -10.21 17.80 9.36
CA SER A 283 -10.43 17.60 10.79
C SER A 283 -9.18 17.03 11.49
N GLY A 284 -8.10 16.78 10.74
CA GLY A 284 -6.86 16.22 11.26
C GLY A 284 -6.80 14.69 11.25
N ASN A 285 -7.82 14.00 10.72
CA ASN A 285 -7.76 12.55 10.56
C ASN A 285 -6.90 12.19 9.34
N MET A 286 -6.37 10.99 9.36
CA MET A 286 -5.54 10.46 8.28
C MET A 286 -5.75 8.96 8.16
N ASP A 287 -5.75 8.47 6.92
CA ASP A 287 -5.73 7.04 6.66
C ASP A 287 -4.80 6.75 5.48
N THR A 288 -3.76 5.96 5.72
CA THR A 288 -2.71 5.69 4.74
C THR A 288 -2.29 4.22 4.72
N CYS A 289 -2.06 3.73 3.51
CA CYS A 289 -1.45 2.43 3.25
C CYS A 289 -0.02 2.58 2.73
N ILE A 290 0.74 1.50 2.81
CA ILE A 290 2.06 1.43 2.20
C ILE A 290 1.92 1.37 0.67
N GLY A 291 2.76 2.10 -0.05
CA GLY A 291 2.87 2.09 -1.51
C GLY A 291 3.49 0.79 -2.05
N ILE A 292 2.72 -0.29 -2.02
CA ILE A 292 3.09 -1.62 -2.55
C ILE A 292 1.94 -2.20 -3.38
N ARG A 293 2.21 -3.27 -4.14
CA ARG A 293 1.25 -3.92 -5.06
C ARG A 293 0.57 -2.89 -5.98
N LEU A 294 1.40 -2.05 -6.56
CA LEU A 294 0.99 -0.95 -7.41
C LEU A 294 1.77 -0.96 -8.72
N ILE A 295 1.20 -0.28 -9.70
CA ILE A 295 1.81 0.16 -10.93
C ILE A 295 1.69 1.68 -10.95
N TYR A 296 2.76 2.38 -11.31
CA TYR A 296 2.67 3.78 -11.68
C TYR A 296 3.19 3.98 -13.08
N LYS A 297 2.61 4.95 -13.77
CA LYS A 297 3.03 5.41 -15.09
C LYS A 297 3.42 6.87 -14.96
N LYS A 298 4.59 7.24 -15.47
CA LYS A 298 4.98 8.62 -15.68
C LYS A 298 5.27 8.79 -17.16
N GLU A 299 4.54 9.68 -17.82
CA GLU A 299 4.55 9.81 -19.29
C GLU A 299 4.23 8.47 -19.97
N ASP A 300 5.18 7.89 -20.71
CA ASP A 300 5.06 6.60 -21.40
C ASP A 300 5.73 5.44 -20.65
N GLU A 301 6.35 5.66 -19.49
CA GLU A 301 7.06 4.62 -18.74
C GLU A 301 6.25 4.16 -17.54
N ILE A 302 6.01 2.84 -17.46
CA ILE A 302 5.44 2.20 -16.28
C ILE A 302 6.53 1.60 -15.40
N CYS A 303 6.25 1.53 -14.11
CA CYS A 303 7.05 0.80 -13.14
C CYS A 303 6.16 -0.05 -12.23
N ILE A 304 6.51 -1.32 -12.12
CA ILE A 304 5.96 -2.25 -11.13
C ILE A 304 7.12 -2.68 -10.24
N ARG A 305 7.07 -2.41 -8.94
CA ARG A 305 8.16 -2.71 -8.02
C ARG A 305 7.72 -3.61 -6.88
N ALA A 306 8.54 -4.61 -6.59
CA ALA A 306 8.37 -5.53 -5.49
C ALA A 306 9.72 -5.84 -4.84
N GLY A 307 9.68 -6.28 -3.59
CA GLY A 307 10.87 -6.54 -2.78
C GLY A 307 10.73 -7.73 -1.83
N ALA A 308 11.87 -8.13 -1.29
CA ALA A 308 12.03 -9.25 -0.37
C ALA A 308 12.89 -8.82 0.83
N GLY A 309 12.51 -9.31 2.02
CA GLY A 309 13.24 -9.06 3.25
C GLY A 309 14.45 -9.99 3.34
N ILE A 310 15.65 -9.41 3.39
CA ILE A 310 16.90 -10.14 3.46
C ILE A 310 17.32 -10.30 4.91
N VAL A 311 17.49 -11.56 5.33
CA VAL A 311 17.95 -11.98 6.64
C VAL A 311 19.20 -12.87 6.49
N TYR A 312 19.80 -13.25 7.62
CA TYR A 312 21.06 -14.00 7.63
C TYR A 312 21.02 -15.30 6.80
N ASP A 313 19.90 -16.04 6.85
CA ASP A 313 19.69 -17.32 6.16
C ASP A 313 19.02 -17.19 4.78
N SER A 314 18.83 -15.96 4.28
CA SER A 314 18.29 -15.72 2.94
C SER A 314 19.14 -16.37 1.85
N VAL A 315 18.47 -16.86 0.82
CA VAL A 315 19.07 -17.49 -0.35
C VAL A 315 18.73 -16.65 -1.57
N GLY A 316 19.73 -16.04 -2.22
CA GLY A 316 19.52 -15.05 -3.29
C GLY A 316 18.51 -15.46 -4.36
N GLU A 317 18.54 -16.72 -4.80
CA GLU A 317 17.58 -17.21 -5.80
C GLU A 317 16.13 -17.24 -5.30
N LYS A 318 15.92 -17.59 -4.03
CA LYS A 318 14.59 -17.63 -3.41
C LYS A 318 14.03 -16.21 -3.27
N GLU A 319 14.86 -15.27 -2.83
CA GLU A 319 14.46 -13.87 -2.66
C GLU A 319 14.15 -13.20 -4.01
N TYR A 320 14.90 -13.55 -5.06
CA TYR A 320 14.60 -13.11 -6.43
C TYR A 320 13.24 -13.63 -6.91
N ILE A 321 12.95 -14.92 -6.67
CA ILE A 321 11.66 -15.53 -7.00
C ILE A 321 10.52 -14.87 -6.20
N GLU A 322 10.76 -14.54 -4.93
CA GLU A 322 9.77 -13.83 -4.11
C GLU A 322 9.41 -12.45 -4.70
N CYS A 323 10.40 -11.68 -5.15
CA CYS A 323 10.17 -10.42 -5.85
C CYS A 323 9.30 -10.60 -7.11
N ILE A 324 9.58 -11.63 -7.91
CA ILE A 324 8.78 -11.96 -9.10
C ILE A 324 7.34 -12.27 -8.70
N ASN A 325 7.16 -13.14 -7.70
CA ASN A 325 5.83 -13.57 -7.26
C ASN A 325 4.99 -12.40 -6.71
N LYS A 326 5.61 -11.49 -5.95
CA LYS A 326 4.94 -10.29 -5.43
C LYS A 326 4.56 -9.29 -6.52
N ALA A 327 5.38 -9.15 -7.57
CA ALA A 327 5.07 -8.31 -8.74
C ALA A 327 4.04 -8.96 -9.69
N ALA A 328 3.97 -10.30 -9.72
CA ALA A 328 3.19 -11.06 -10.69
C ALA A 328 1.70 -10.69 -10.71
N ALA A 329 1.08 -10.42 -9.56
CA ALA A 329 -0.32 -10.03 -9.51
C ALA A 329 -0.59 -8.72 -10.25
N VAL A 330 0.30 -7.72 -10.10
CA VAL A 330 0.17 -6.42 -10.77
C VAL A 330 0.51 -6.54 -12.25
N LEU A 331 1.57 -7.28 -12.60
CA LEU A 331 1.95 -7.51 -13.99
C LEU A 331 0.85 -8.26 -14.74
N LYS A 332 0.27 -9.30 -14.14
CA LYS A 332 -0.85 -10.05 -14.71
C LYS A 332 -2.07 -9.16 -14.91
N ALA A 333 -2.38 -8.26 -13.97
CA ALA A 333 -3.48 -7.31 -14.14
C ALA A 333 -3.24 -6.38 -15.34
N ALA A 334 -2.01 -5.89 -15.53
CA ALA A 334 -1.66 -5.06 -16.67
C ALA A 334 -1.76 -5.83 -18.00
N GLN A 335 -1.29 -7.09 -18.05
CA GLN A 335 -1.41 -7.97 -19.21
C GLN A 335 -2.88 -8.29 -19.54
N MET A 336 -3.69 -8.57 -18.52
CA MET A 336 -5.13 -8.81 -18.68
C MET A 336 -5.87 -7.55 -19.15
N ALA A 337 -5.52 -6.37 -18.64
CA ALA A 337 -6.09 -5.11 -19.10
C ALA A 337 -5.74 -4.83 -20.57
N GLU A 338 -4.55 -5.24 -21.02
CA GLU A 338 -4.22 -5.21 -22.45
C GLU A 338 -5.02 -6.25 -23.27
N MET A 339 -5.32 -7.42 -22.69
CA MET A 339 -6.06 -8.51 -23.36
C MET A 339 -7.58 -8.38 -23.32
N GLU A 340 -8.18 -7.70 -22.33
CA GLU A 340 -9.63 -7.45 -22.23
C GLU A 340 -10.07 -6.62 -23.46
N LEU A 341 -10.45 -7.38 -24.48
CA LEU A 341 -11.10 -7.06 -25.75
C LEU A 341 -12.27 -8.03 -25.91
#